data_AF-A0A1F5VIT3-F1
#
_entry.id   AF-A0A1F5VIT3-F1
#
_cell.length_a   1.000
_cell.length_b   1.000
_cell.length_c   1.000
_cell.angle_alpha   90.00
_cell.angle_beta   90.00
_cell.angle_gamma   90.00
#
_symmetry.space_group_name_H-M   'P 1'
#
loop_
_entity.id
_entity.type
_entity.pdbx_description
1 polymer ?
#
loop_
_entity_poly.entity_id
_entity_poly.type
_entity_poly.pdbx_seq_one_letter_code
_entity_poly.pdbx_strand_id
1 'polypeptide(L)'
;MDTGDIVFDIETKKSFDEVGGRTFFDKLGISVVGAYIYGTDKYCAFEEHEIPEFEKLILSAPRVIGFNIHHFDLPVLRPYVSLNFKNLATLDLMEDIERGLGFRVSLDNLAENSLGVRKSGDGMQALRWYKEGKIDEIKKYCLKDVEITKNLYEFGKKNGHVLFYSRDAGGKMAVPVNWSPSENLGAKKNVQLKIF
;
A
#
# COMPACT_ATOMS: atom_id res chain seq x y z
N MET A 1 -3.83 -15.90 -12.78
CA MET A 1 -2.50 -15.23 -12.71
C MET A 1 -2.77 -13.75 -12.57
N ASP A 2 -2.07 -13.03 -11.71
CA ASP A 2 -2.28 -11.58 -11.47
C ASP A 2 -1.60 -10.75 -12.57
N THR A 3 -1.61 -11.24 -13.80
CA THR A 3 -0.83 -10.67 -14.91
C THR A 3 -1.29 -9.22 -15.14
N GLY A 4 -0.39 -8.26 -14.95
CA GLY A 4 -0.65 -6.84 -15.13
C GLY A 4 -1.15 -6.08 -13.91
N ASP A 5 -1.44 -6.73 -12.77
CA ASP A 5 -1.74 -6.03 -11.52
C ASP A 5 -0.57 -5.12 -11.14
N ILE A 6 -0.85 -4.01 -10.46
CA ILE A 6 0.16 -3.05 -10.02
C ILE A 6 0.09 -2.89 -8.51
N VAL A 7 1.24 -3.00 -7.85
CA VAL A 7 1.38 -2.58 -6.44
C VAL A 7 2.05 -1.21 -6.43
N PHE A 8 1.53 -0.25 -5.67
CA PHE A 8 2.14 1.08 -5.60
C PHE A 8 2.03 1.70 -4.21
N ASP A 9 2.86 2.72 -3.99
CA ASP A 9 2.96 3.54 -2.79
C ASP A 9 3.38 4.97 -3.17
N ILE A 10 2.98 5.97 -2.36
CA ILE A 10 3.28 7.39 -2.58
C ILE A 10 4.01 8.00 -1.39
N GLU A 11 5.13 8.66 -1.70
CA GLU A 11 5.78 9.61 -0.80
C GLU A 11 5.38 11.04 -1.14
N THR A 12 5.22 11.88 -0.10
CA THR A 12 4.75 13.26 -0.28
C THR A 12 5.87 14.29 -0.12
N LYS A 13 5.59 15.53 -0.55
CA LYS A 13 6.51 16.67 -0.41
C LYS A 13 6.39 17.37 0.94
N LYS A 14 5.20 17.31 1.53
CA LYS A 14 4.83 18.02 2.76
C LYS A 14 4.14 17.07 3.73
N SER A 15 4.26 17.36 5.01
CA SER A 15 3.48 16.72 6.07
C SER A 15 2.06 17.30 6.15
N PHE A 16 1.17 16.61 6.87
CA PHE A 16 -0.15 17.16 7.20
C PHE A 16 -0.08 18.45 8.03
N ASP A 17 0.91 18.58 8.91
CA ASP A 17 1.10 19.78 9.72
C ASP A 17 1.44 20.99 8.84
N GLU A 18 2.22 20.78 7.78
CA GLU A 18 2.62 21.83 6.83
C GLU A 18 1.46 22.32 5.95
N VAL A 19 0.42 21.50 5.74
CA VAL A 19 -0.74 21.84 4.90
C VAL A 19 -1.98 22.25 5.71
N GLY A 20 -1.88 22.26 7.04
CA GLY A 20 -2.95 22.69 7.94
C GLY A 20 -3.91 21.57 8.39
N GLY A 21 -3.51 20.30 8.27
CA GLY A 21 -4.21 19.16 8.86
C GLY A 21 -4.58 18.04 7.89
N ARG A 22 -5.15 16.97 8.45
CA ARG A 22 -5.43 15.67 7.78
C ARG A 22 -6.54 15.67 6.74
N THR A 23 -7.12 16.84 6.44
CA THR A 23 -8.16 17.00 5.41
C THR A 23 -7.60 17.52 4.09
N PHE A 24 -6.32 17.94 4.04
CA PHE A 24 -5.70 18.61 2.89
C PHE A 24 -4.76 17.70 2.09
N PHE A 25 -5.24 16.51 1.70
CA PHE A 25 -4.45 15.53 0.92
C PHE A 25 -3.94 16.10 -0.40
N ASP A 26 -4.76 16.92 -1.06
CA ASP A 26 -4.47 17.59 -2.33
C ASP A 26 -3.30 18.59 -2.24
N LYS A 27 -2.95 19.04 -1.03
CA LYS A 27 -1.88 20.03 -0.80
C LYS A 27 -0.54 19.41 -0.45
N LEU A 28 -0.52 18.12 -0.12
CA LEU A 28 0.69 17.40 0.31
C LEU A 28 1.74 17.37 -0.81
N GLY A 29 1.27 17.22 -2.04
CA GLY A 29 2.07 17.05 -3.25
C GLY A 29 2.85 15.73 -3.26
N ILE A 30 3.12 15.20 -4.46
CA ILE A 30 3.83 13.93 -4.62
C ILE A 30 5.31 14.19 -4.77
N SER A 31 6.15 13.55 -3.95
CA SER A 31 7.60 13.55 -4.19
C SER A 31 7.99 12.39 -5.11
N VAL A 32 7.56 11.17 -4.77
CA VAL A 32 7.81 9.95 -5.55
C VAL A 32 6.60 9.03 -5.48
N VAL A 33 6.27 8.37 -6.60
CA VAL A 33 5.46 7.17 -6.64
C VAL A 33 6.35 5.97 -6.94
N GLY A 34 6.32 4.96 -6.09
CA GLY A 34 6.92 3.66 -6.36
C GLY A 34 5.88 2.69 -6.91
N ALA A 35 6.25 1.85 -7.86
CA ALA A 35 5.36 0.84 -8.42
C ALA A 35 6.08 -0.48 -8.73
N TYR A 36 5.37 -1.58 -8.57
CA TYR A 36 5.73 -2.92 -9.07
C TYR A 36 4.65 -3.42 -10.03
N ILE A 37 5.06 -3.98 -11.16
CA ILE A 37 4.17 -4.41 -12.24
C ILE A 37 4.25 -5.92 -12.42
N TYR A 38 3.16 -6.62 -12.06
CA TYR A 38 3.06 -8.07 -12.27
C TYR A 38 3.12 -8.43 -13.76
N GLY A 39 3.76 -9.56 -14.07
CA GLY A 39 3.92 -10.07 -15.44
C GLY A 39 5.18 -9.58 -16.15
N THR A 40 5.65 -8.36 -15.83
CA THR A 40 6.99 -7.90 -16.25
C THR A 40 8.03 -7.98 -15.13
N ASP A 41 7.59 -8.13 -13.88
CA ASP A 41 8.41 -8.17 -12.67
C ASP A 41 9.32 -6.94 -12.51
N LYS A 42 8.83 -5.78 -12.95
CA LYS A 42 9.56 -4.51 -12.93
C LYS A 42 9.15 -3.64 -11.77
N TYR A 43 10.15 -3.02 -11.15
CA TYR A 43 9.99 -1.89 -10.24
C TYR A 43 10.27 -0.59 -10.99
N CYS A 44 9.40 0.40 -10.81
CA CYS A 44 9.51 1.73 -11.40
C CYS A 44 9.29 2.79 -10.32
N ALA A 45 10.00 3.91 -10.41
CA ALA A 45 9.76 5.08 -9.56
C ALA A 45 9.53 6.31 -10.44
N PHE A 46 8.52 7.10 -10.09
CA PHE A 46 8.07 8.27 -10.84
C PHE A 46 8.15 9.49 -9.93
N GLU A 47 8.83 10.54 -10.37
CA GLU A 47 8.76 11.85 -9.72
C GLU A 47 7.47 12.58 -10.10
N GLU A 48 7.18 13.69 -9.42
CA GLU A 48 5.95 14.47 -9.66
C GLU A 48 5.69 14.84 -11.13
N HIS A 49 6.75 15.14 -11.87
CA HIS A 49 6.63 15.51 -13.29
C HIS A 49 6.34 14.31 -14.20
N GLU A 50 6.50 13.09 -13.68
CA GLU A 50 6.30 11.80 -14.38
C GLU A 50 4.97 11.12 -14.00
N ILE A 51 4.10 11.81 -13.23
CA ILE A 51 2.79 11.28 -12.85
C ILE A 51 1.87 11.03 -14.04
N PRO A 52 1.90 11.81 -15.14
CA PRO A 52 1.15 11.46 -16.36
C PRO A 52 1.55 10.10 -16.95
N GLU A 53 2.81 9.67 -16.83
CA GLU A 53 3.30 8.36 -17.23
C GLU A 53 2.77 7.26 -16.29
N PHE A 54 2.78 7.52 -14.98
CA PHE A 54 2.19 6.62 -14.00
C PHE A 54 0.67 6.45 -14.20
N GLU A 55 -0.05 7.53 -14.52
CA GLU A 55 -1.50 7.47 -14.82
C GLU A 55 -1.81 6.52 -15.98
N LYS A 56 -1.06 6.63 -17.09
CA LYS A 56 -1.20 5.73 -18.25
C LYS A 56 -0.97 4.28 -17.85
N LEU A 57 0.01 4.03 -16.98
CA LEU A 57 0.34 2.70 -16.50
C LEU A 57 -0.81 2.12 -15.67
N ILE A 58 -1.32 2.81 -14.65
CA ILE A 58 -2.41 2.28 -13.79
C ILE A 58 -3.75 2.17 -14.52
N LEU A 59 -4.00 2.98 -15.55
CA LEU A 59 -5.18 2.87 -16.42
C LEU A 59 -5.21 1.54 -17.19
N SER A 60 -4.05 0.95 -17.47
CA SER A 60 -3.94 -0.33 -18.18
C SER A 60 -3.95 -1.54 -17.24
N ALA A 61 -3.85 -1.33 -15.93
CA ALA A 61 -3.79 -2.39 -14.95
C ALA A 61 -5.18 -3.00 -14.70
N PRO A 62 -5.31 -4.34 -14.63
CA PRO A 62 -6.57 -4.98 -14.24
C PRO A 62 -7.00 -4.59 -12.83
N ARG A 63 -6.04 -4.38 -11.93
CA ARG A 63 -6.24 -3.96 -10.55
C ARG A 63 -4.98 -3.26 -10.02
N VAL A 64 -5.20 -2.27 -9.15
CA VAL A 64 -4.13 -1.68 -8.33
C VAL A 64 -4.23 -2.16 -6.88
N ILE A 65 -3.09 -2.36 -6.25
CA ILE A 65 -2.95 -2.89 -4.90
C ILE A 65 -2.07 -1.93 -4.12
N GLY A 66 -2.40 -1.69 -2.87
CA GLY A 66 -1.51 -0.95 -1.98
C GLY A 66 -1.94 -1.03 -0.52
N PHE A 67 -1.31 -0.22 0.32
CA PHE A 67 -1.53 -0.24 1.76
C PHE A 67 -2.07 1.11 2.25
N ASN A 68 -3.35 1.17 2.63
CA ASN A 68 -4.06 2.42 2.97
C ASN A 68 -4.26 3.38 1.77
N ILE A 69 -4.20 2.85 0.54
CA ILE A 69 -4.36 3.61 -0.71
C ILE A 69 -5.68 4.34 -0.84
N HIS A 70 -6.79 3.81 -0.31
CA HIS A 70 -8.09 4.46 -0.42
C HIS A 70 -8.18 5.72 0.45
N HIS A 71 -7.47 5.73 1.57
CA HIS A 71 -7.51 6.82 2.55
C HIS A 71 -6.31 7.76 2.47
N PHE A 72 -5.31 7.48 1.63
CA PHE A 72 -4.12 8.29 1.51
C PHE A 72 -3.69 8.49 0.05
N ASP A 73 -3.18 7.45 -0.61
CA ASP A 73 -2.52 7.57 -1.90
C ASP A 73 -3.45 8.05 -3.03
N LEU A 74 -4.65 7.46 -3.17
CA LEU A 74 -5.60 7.89 -4.20
C LEU A 74 -6.08 9.34 -3.98
N PRO A 75 -6.43 9.78 -2.74
CA PRO A 75 -6.65 11.18 -2.45
C PRO A 75 -5.48 12.12 -2.82
N VAL A 76 -4.24 11.70 -2.56
CA VAL A 76 -3.02 12.48 -2.89
C VAL A 76 -2.78 12.53 -4.40
N LEU A 77 -3.07 11.44 -5.12
CA LEU A 77 -2.91 11.33 -6.56
C LEU A 77 -3.94 12.15 -7.34
N ARG A 78 -5.14 12.33 -6.77
CA ARG A 78 -6.30 12.96 -7.42
C ARG A 78 -6.04 14.31 -8.11
N PRO A 79 -5.24 15.26 -7.58
CA PRO A 79 -4.97 16.52 -8.26
C PRO A 79 -4.12 16.38 -9.53
N TYR A 80 -3.42 15.25 -9.69
CA TYR A 80 -2.46 15.03 -10.77
C TYR A 80 -3.02 14.24 -11.95
N VAL A 81 -4.19 13.60 -11.78
CA VAL A 81 -4.72 12.65 -12.75
C VAL A 81 -6.13 13.03 -13.20
N SER A 82 -6.46 12.66 -14.43
CA SER A 82 -7.79 12.78 -15.02
C SER A 82 -8.65 11.52 -14.82
N LEU A 83 -8.03 10.42 -14.37
CA LEU A 83 -8.65 9.15 -14.06
C LEU A 83 -9.86 9.29 -13.13
N ASN A 84 -10.96 8.64 -13.50
CA ASN A 84 -12.07 8.40 -12.60
C ASN A 84 -11.79 7.15 -11.75
N PHE A 85 -11.37 7.35 -10.50
CA PHE A 85 -11.06 6.27 -9.55
C PHE A 85 -12.20 5.28 -9.32
N LYS A 86 -13.47 5.64 -9.61
CA LYS A 86 -14.59 4.70 -9.52
C LYS A 86 -14.49 3.52 -10.49
N ASN A 87 -13.73 3.70 -11.57
CA ASN A 87 -13.53 2.67 -12.59
C ASN A 87 -12.26 1.85 -12.35
N LEU A 88 -11.47 2.21 -11.33
CA LEU A 88 -10.24 1.50 -10.99
C LEU A 88 -10.59 0.35 -10.04
N ALA A 89 -10.31 -0.88 -10.45
CA ALA A 89 -10.35 -1.99 -9.51
C ALA A 89 -9.19 -1.85 -8.52
N THR A 90 -9.49 -1.87 -7.24
CA THR A 90 -8.51 -1.62 -6.18
C THR A 90 -8.55 -2.72 -5.12
N LEU A 91 -7.40 -2.98 -4.51
CA LEU A 91 -7.27 -3.77 -3.29
C LEU A 91 -6.42 -2.99 -2.29
N ASP A 92 -7.06 -2.47 -1.25
CA ASP A 92 -6.38 -1.87 -0.11
C ASP A 92 -6.19 -2.92 0.99
N LEU A 93 -4.93 -3.31 1.22
CA LEU A 93 -4.61 -4.37 2.18
C LEU A 93 -4.95 -3.95 3.62
N MET A 94 -4.75 -2.68 3.98
CA MET A 94 -5.07 -2.21 5.34
C MET A 94 -6.58 -2.21 5.54
N GLU A 95 -7.35 -1.75 4.56
CA GLU A 95 -8.81 -1.70 4.67
C GLU A 95 -9.44 -3.10 4.79
N ASP A 96 -8.96 -4.09 4.01
CA ASP A 96 -9.47 -5.47 4.09
C ASP A 96 -9.16 -6.10 5.47
N ILE A 97 -7.96 -5.84 6.00
CA ILE A 97 -7.56 -6.29 7.35
C ILE A 97 -8.39 -5.58 8.43
N GLU A 98 -8.57 -4.26 8.34
CA GLU A 98 -9.38 -3.47 9.26
C GLU A 98 -10.82 -3.96 9.29
N ARG A 99 -11.39 -4.32 8.14
CA ARG A 99 -12.73 -4.92 8.05
C ARG A 99 -12.84 -6.26 8.79
N GLY A 100 -11.77 -7.04 8.82
CA GLY A 100 -11.70 -8.31 9.54
C GLY A 100 -11.48 -8.16 11.05
N LEU A 101 -10.72 -7.14 11.47
CA LEU A 101 -10.29 -6.95 12.86
C LEU A 101 -11.09 -5.89 13.64
N GLY A 102 -11.69 -4.93 12.96
CA GLY A 102 -12.30 -3.73 13.55
C GLY A 102 -11.30 -2.63 13.93
N PHE A 103 -10.01 -2.81 13.62
CA PHE A 103 -8.97 -1.82 13.86
C PHE A 103 -7.83 -1.94 12.86
N ARG A 104 -7.06 -0.86 12.70
CA ARG A 104 -5.92 -0.79 11.79
C ARG A 104 -4.68 -1.44 12.37
N VAL A 105 -3.93 -2.13 11.52
CA VAL A 105 -2.60 -2.69 11.84
C VAL A 105 -1.59 -2.06 10.89
N SER A 106 -0.43 -1.65 11.38
CA SER A 106 0.60 -1.02 10.54
C SER A 106 1.27 -2.03 9.60
N LEU A 107 1.77 -1.52 8.47
CA LEU A 107 2.53 -2.33 7.51
C LEU A 107 3.75 -2.98 8.17
N ASP A 108 4.47 -2.24 9.02
CA ASP A 108 5.65 -2.73 9.74
C ASP A 108 5.30 -3.92 10.65
N ASN A 109 4.20 -3.84 11.40
CA ASN A 109 3.75 -4.94 12.26
C ASN A 109 3.40 -6.18 11.41
N LEU A 110 2.68 -6.00 10.30
CA LEU A 110 2.33 -7.09 9.39
C LEU A 110 3.56 -7.70 8.71
N ALA A 111 4.51 -6.86 8.28
CA ALA A 111 5.73 -7.27 7.62
C ALA A 111 6.65 -8.06 8.56
N GLU A 112 6.84 -7.59 9.80
CA GLU A 112 7.64 -8.30 10.80
C GLU A 112 7.05 -9.66 11.10
N ASN A 113 5.72 -9.73 11.27
CA ASN A 113 5.06 -10.93 11.76
C ASN A 113 4.71 -11.94 10.66
N SER A 114 4.47 -11.49 9.43
CA SER A 114 4.15 -12.37 8.28
C SER A 114 5.39 -12.73 7.46
N LEU A 115 6.33 -11.79 7.30
CA LEU A 115 7.45 -11.93 6.36
C LEU A 115 8.81 -12.01 7.08
N GLY A 116 8.88 -11.70 8.38
CA GLY A 116 10.13 -11.66 9.14
C GLY A 116 11.02 -10.47 8.78
N VAL A 117 10.47 -9.42 8.17
CA VAL A 117 11.22 -8.21 7.77
C VAL A 117 10.73 -7.01 8.56
N ARG A 118 11.65 -6.18 9.05
CA ARG A 118 11.31 -4.90 9.70
C ARG A 118 11.48 -3.77 8.70
N LYS A 119 10.61 -2.77 8.77
CA LYS A 119 10.77 -1.55 8.01
C LYS A 119 11.96 -0.76 8.56
N SER A 120 12.88 -0.38 7.68
CA SER A 120 14.11 0.32 8.05
C SER A 120 13.97 1.85 8.13
N GLY A 121 12.81 2.40 7.80
CA GLY A 121 12.60 3.85 7.71
C GLY A 121 11.22 4.32 8.16
N ASP A 122 11.18 5.60 8.46
CA ASP A 122 10.01 6.35 8.94
C ASP A 122 9.56 7.28 7.81
N GLY A 123 8.26 7.42 7.56
CA GLY A 123 7.73 8.37 6.57
C GLY A 123 8.17 9.82 6.84
N MET A 124 8.49 10.15 8.10
CA MET A 124 9.10 11.45 8.43
C MET A 124 10.50 11.64 7.83
N GLN A 125 11.22 10.57 7.50
CA GLN A 125 12.52 10.62 6.87
C GLN A 125 12.42 11.00 5.38
N ALA A 126 11.41 10.49 4.65
CA ALA A 126 11.17 10.86 3.27
C ALA A 126 10.91 12.37 3.11
N LEU A 127 10.11 12.94 4.02
CA LEU A 127 9.87 14.38 4.09
C LEU A 127 11.15 15.21 4.32
N ARG A 128 12.06 14.72 5.16
CA ARG A 128 13.38 15.37 5.37
C ARG A 128 14.25 15.29 4.12
N TRP A 129 14.32 14.11 3.50
CA TRP A 129 15.09 13.93 2.27
C TRP A 129 14.57 14.81 1.13
N TYR A 130 13.26 15.02 1.03
CA TYR A 130 12.70 15.93 0.05
C TYR A 130 13.20 17.37 0.25
N LYS A 131 13.21 17.86 1.49
CA LYS A 131 13.76 19.19 1.85
C LYS A 131 15.26 19.30 1.57
N GLU A 132 15.99 18.18 1.65
CA GLU A 132 17.42 18.09 1.36
C GLU A 132 17.73 17.83 -0.13
N GLY A 133 16.72 17.66 -0.99
CA GLY A 133 16.90 17.32 -2.40
C GLY A 133 17.39 15.89 -2.67
N LYS A 134 17.29 14.98 -1.69
CA LYS A 134 17.75 13.59 -1.76
C LYS A 134 16.71 12.65 -2.39
N ILE A 135 16.31 12.93 -3.62
CA ILE A 135 15.24 12.19 -4.31
C ILE A 135 15.56 10.70 -4.47
N ASP A 136 16.81 10.32 -4.74
CA ASP A 136 17.19 8.91 -4.89
C ASP A 136 16.98 8.08 -3.61
N GLU A 137 17.13 8.70 -2.43
CA GLU A 137 16.84 8.03 -1.15
C GLU A 137 15.34 7.82 -0.96
N ILE A 138 14.52 8.79 -1.39
CA ILE A 138 13.05 8.65 -1.40
C ILE A 138 12.64 7.54 -2.36
N LYS A 139 13.21 7.48 -3.56
CA LYS A 139 12.94 6.40 -4.54
C LYS A 139 13.26 5.02 -3.96
N LYS A 140 14.44 4.84 -3.34
CA LYS A 140 14.80 3.56 -2.70
C LYS A 140 13.83 3.18 -1.58
N TYR A 141 13.45 4.15 -0.75
CA TYR A 141 12.56 3.92 0.37
C TYR A 141 11.14 3.56 -0.09
N CYS A 142 10.56 4.33 -1.00
CA CYS A 142 9.24 4.07 -1.56
C CYS A 142 9.19 2.71 -2.29
N LEU A 143 10.21 2.38 -3.08
CA LEU A 143 10.29 1.05 -3.72
C LEU A 143 10.41 -0.10 -2.70
N LYS A 144 11.01 0.15 -1.53
CA LYS A 144 11.07 -0.84 -0.46
C LYS A 144 9.68 -1.07 0.16
N ASP A 145 8.89 -0.02 0.34
CA ASP A 145 7.51 -0.14 0.81
C ASP A 145 6.60 -0.86 -0.19
N VAL A 146 6.80 -0.61 -1.49
CA VAL A 146 6.15 -1.38 -2.56
C VAL A 146 6.54 -2.85 -2.50
N GLU A 147 7.82 -3.16 -2.33
CA GLU A 147 8.31 -4.54 -2.19
C GLU A 147 7.66 -5.25 -0.99
N ILE A 148 7.62 -4.60 0.18
CA ILE A 148 7.00 -5.15 1.39
C ILE A 148 5.51 -5.38 1.17
N THR A 149 4.81 -4.41 0.59
CA THR A 149 3.37 -4.49 0.29
C THR A 149 3.07 -5.63 -0.69
N LYS A 150 3.88 -5.75 -1.75
CA LYS A 150 3.81 -6.84 -2.73
C LYS A 150 3.99 -8.19 -2.07
N ASN A 151 5.04 -8.34 -1.25
CA ASN A 151 5.33 -9.61 -0.56
C ASN A 151 4.25 -9.96 0.46
N LEU A 152 3.67 -8.96 1.15
CA LEU A 152 2.56 -9.17 2.06
C LEU A 152 1.32 -9.67 1.31
N TYR A 153 0.97 -9.02 0.19
CA TYR A 153 -0.12 -9.47 -0.68
C TYR A 153 0.08 -10.91 -1.14
N GLU A 154 1.28 -11.27 -1.63
CA GLU A 154 1.59 -12.64 -2.06
C GLU A 154 1.49 -13.65 -0.90
N PHE A 155 1.97 -13.27 0.29
CA PHE A 155 1.82 -14.10 1.49
C PHE A 155 0.35 -14.34 1.82
N GLY A 156 -0.47 -13.28 1.89
CA GLY A 156 -1.89 -13.40 2.22
C GLY A 156 -2.66 -14.19 1.17
N LYS A 157 -2.36 -13.98 -0.11
CA LYS A 157 -2.94 -14.74 -1.22
C LYS A 157 -2.59 -16.23 -1.13
N LYS A 158 -1.33 -16.57 -0.85
CA LYS A 158 -0.86 -17.96 -0.76
C LYS A 158 -1.41 -18.69 0.48
N ASN A 159 -1.47 -18.00 1.62
CA ASN A 159 -1.75 -18.63 2.92
C ASN A 159 -3.21 -18.44 3.41
N GLY A 160 -3.99 -17.55 2.77
CA GLY A 160 -5.35 -17.20 3.19
C GLY A 160 -5.41 -16.40 4.49
N HIS A 161 -4.28 -15.91 4.99
CA HIS A 161 -4.18 -15.09 6.19
C HIS A 161 -2.88 -14.28 6.18
N VAL A 162 -2.82 -13.23 6.99
CA VAL A 162 -1.58 -12.54 7.38
C VAL A 162 -1.46 -12.52 8.90
N LEU A 163 -0.25 -12.28 9.39
CA LEU A 163 0.11 -12.33 10.80
C LEU A 163 0.47 -10.94 11.33
N PHE A 164 0.07 -10.65 12.55
CA PHE A 164 0.43 -9.42 13.26
C PHE A 164 0.64 -9.70 14.76
N TYR A 165 1.41 -8.86 15.44
CA TYR A 165 1.52 -8.88 16.89
C TYR A 165 0.40 -8.06 17.52
N SER A 166 -0.39 -8.70 18.40
CA SER A 166 -1.41 -8.06 19.22
C SER A 166 -0.88 -7.85 20.64
N ARG A 167 -0.90 -6.60 21.10
CA ARG A 167 -0.55 -6.28 22.50
C ARG A 167 -1.58 -6.83 23.47
N ASP A 168 -2.86 -6.73 23.13
CA ASP A 168 -3.97 -7.17 23.98
C ASP A 168 -3.98 -8.69 24.15
N ALA A 169 -3.64 -9.44 23.09
CA ALA A 169 -3.50 -10.90 23.16
C ALA A 169 -2.11 -11.35 23.65
N GLY A 170 -1.15 -10.43 23.79
CA GLY A 170 0.23 -10.72 24.21
C GLY A 170 1.01 -11.60 23.24
N GLY A 171 0.68 -11.61 21.94
CA GLY A 171 1.24 -12.57 21.01
C GLY A 171 0.89 -12.34 19.54
N LYS A 172 1.42 -13.23 18.69
CA LYS A 172 1.15 -13.23 17.25
C LYS A 172 -0.23 -13.80 16.97
N MET A 173 -0.99 -13.09 16.15
CA MET A 173 -2.36 -13.42 15.75
C MET A 173 -2.43 -13.51 14.24
N ALA A 174 -3.34 -14.32 13.71
CA ALA A 174 -3.68 -14.30 12.29
C ALA A 174 -5.00 -13.61 12.01
N VAL A 175 -5.03 -12.84 10.92
CA VAL A 175 -6.25 -12.31 10.32
C VAL A 175 -6.50 -13.02 8.99
N PRO A 176 -7.65 -13.68 8.79
CA PRO A 176 -8.00 -14.31 7.53
C PRO A 176 -8.21 -13.28 6.42
N VAL A 177 -7.58 -13.49 5.27
CA VAL A 177 -7.71 -12.64 4.07
C VAL A 177 -8.11 -13.47 2.86
N ASN A 178 -8.75 -12.85 1.86
CA ASN A 178 -9.04 -13.52 0.59
C ASN A 178 -8.61 -12.63 -0.56
N TRP A 179 -7.34 -12.70 -0.91
CA TRP A 179 -6.72 -11.87 -1.95
C TRP A 179 -6.48 -12.62 -3.26
N SER A 180 -6.82 -13.91 -3.30
CA SER A 180 -6.89 -14.67 -4.55
C SER A 180 -7.98 -14.08 -5.44
N PRO A 181 -7.71 -13.87 -6.75
CA PRO A 181 -8.77 -13.59 -7.71
C PRO A 181 -9.81 -14.72 -7.59
N SER A 182 -11.05 -14.36 -7.27
CA SER A 182 -12.08 -15.34 -6.94
C SER A 182 -12.48 -16.14 -8.17
N GLU A 183 -12.32 -17.46 -8.12
CA GLU A 183 -13.36 -18.34 -8.62
C GLU A 183 -14.36 -18.55 -7.46
N ASN A 184 -15.54 -17.95 -7.58
CA ASN A 184 -16.74 -18.12 -6.74
C ASN A 184 -16.73 -17.52 -5.31
N LEU A 185 -17.34 -16.33 -5.19
CA LEU A 185 -17.83 -15.76 -3.94
C LEU A 185 -19.11 -16.48 -3.47
N GLY A 186 -18.97 -17.36 -2.49
CA GLY A 186 -20.10 -18.09 -1.91
C GLY A 186 -19.83 -18.63 -0.51
N ALA A 187 -19.26 -17.83 0.40
CA ALA A 187 -19.24 -18.19 1.82
C ALA A 187 -19.24 -16.94 2.71
N LYS A 188 -20.30 -16.79 3.51
CA LYS A 188 -20.34 -15.83 4.62
C LYS A 188 -19.26 -16.21 5.64
N LYS A 189 -18.36 -15.28 5.97
CA LYS A 189 -17.28 -15.49 6.95
C LYS A 189 -17.83 -15.34 8.38
N ASN A 190 -17.74 -16.40 9.18
CA ASN A 190 -17.59 -16.28 10.63
C ASN A 190 -16.10 -16.06 10.90
N VAL A 191 -15.73 -14.88 11.38
CA VAL A 191 -14.34 -14.55 11.71
C VAL A 191 -14.01 -15.14 13.08
N GLN A 192 -13.19 -16.19 13.11
CA GLN A 192 -12.60 -16.70 14.34
C GLN A 192 -11.09 -16.45 14.31
N LEU A 193 -10.63 -15.55 15.18
CA LEU A 193 -9.20 -15.28 15.37
C LEU A 193 -8.51 -16.56 15.85
N LYS A 194 -7.42 -16.95 15.20
CA LYS A 194 -6.55 -18.05 15.65
C LYS A 194 -5.30 -17.44 16.31
N ILE A 195 -5.00 -17.93 17.50
CA ILE A 195 -3.77 -17.65 18.25
C ILE A 195 -2.71 -18.65 17.75
N PHE A 196 -1.50 -18.17 17.43
CA PHE A 196 -0.37 -18.98 16.99
C PHE A 196 0.75 -18.96 18.02
#